data_AF-A0A9C8Q0M3-F1
#
_entry.id   AF-A0A9C8Q0M3-F1
#
_cell.length_a   1.000
_cell.length_b   1.000
_cell.length_c   1.000
_cell.angle_alpha   90.00
_cell.angle_beta   90.00
_cell.angle_gamma   90.00
#
_symmetry.space_group_name_H-M   'P 1'
#
loop_
_entity.id
_entity.type
_entity.pdbx_description
1 polymer ?
#
loop_
_entity_poly.entity_id
_entity_poly.type
_entity_poly.pdbx_seq_one_letter_code
_entity_poly.pdbx_strand_id
1 'polypeptide(L)'
;MLGRCSGCVVEGLDLSGRRLTGVDLSESTIRDVDFSGANLNIALFDDATLENVSFASANLTGASFVGARLINVSFENTILKAAVFDAAILEDTDIGRGISCNTQLPDDTTDSTECN
;
A
#
# COMPACT_ATOMS: atom_id res chain seq x y z
N MET A 1 17.98 4.23 3.58
CA MET A 1 17.12 5.21 4.26
C MET A 1 16.33 5.91 3.17
N LEU A 2 15.11 5.45 2.87
CA LEU A 2 14.15 6.28 2.15
C LEU A 2 13.30 6.88 3.25
N GLY A 3 13.66 8.09 3.69
CA GLY A 3 12.92 8.81 4.73
C GLY A 3 11.72 9.58 4.15
N ARG A 4 11.79 9.93 2.86
CA ARG A 4 10.77 10.64 2.09
C ARG A 4 11.19 10.70 0.61
N CYS A 5 10.29 10.39 -0.29
CA CYS A 5 10.43 10.49 -1.75
C CYS A 5 9.06 10.80 -2.36
N SER A 6 8.45 11.92 -1.98
CA SER A 6 7.18 12.37 -2.55
C SER A 6 7.39 12.94 -3.97
N GLY A 7 6.46 12.65 -4.89
CA GLY A 7 6.54 13.03 -6.30
C GLY A 7 7.64 12.31 -7.09
N CYS A 8 8.22 11.25 -6.54
CA CYS A 8 9.33 10.54 -7.16
C CYS A 8 8.86 9.59 -8.26
N VAL A 9 9.80 9.18 -9.12
CA VAL A 9 9.64 7.99 -9.96
C VAL A 9 10.50 6.88 -9.37
N VAL A 10 9.87 5.76 -9.01
CA VAL A 10 10.52 4.56 -8.48
C VAL A 10 10.17 3.40 -9.38
N GLU A 11 11.15 2.76 -9.99
CA GLU A 11 10.91 1.74 -11.02
C GLU A 11 11.86 0.55 -10.86
N GLY A 12 11.33 -0.67 -10.92
CA GLY A 12 12.12 -1.90 -11.02
C GLY A 12 12.96 -2.25 -9.78
N LEU A 13 12.65 -1.70 -8.61
CA LEU A 13 13.40 -1.95 -7.39
C LEU A 13 12.89 -3.19 -6.64
N ASP A 14 13.82 -3.99 -6.15
CA ASP A 14 13.57 -4.98 -5.11
C ASP A 14 13.79 -4.35 -3.72
N LEU A 15 12.69 -4.10 -3.03
CA LEU A 15 12.60 -3.59 -1.67
C LEU A 15 11.99 -4.63 -0.72
N SER A 16 12.01 -5.91 -1.12
CA SER A 16 11.49 -7.01 -0.32
C SER A 16 12.19 -7.11 1.05
N GLY A 17 11.40 -7.42 2.09
CA GLY A 17 11.87 -7.57 3.46
C GLY A 17 12.47 -6.32 4.11
N ARG A 18 12.44 -5.15 3.45
CA ARG A 18 13.05 -3.92 3.97
C ARG A 18 12.20 -3.31 5.09
N ARG A 19 12.86 -2.58 5.99
CA ARG A 19 12.19 -1.73 6.98
C ARG A 19 12.06 -0.31 6.43
N LEU A 20 10.83 0.05 6.07
CA LEU A 20 10.41 1.30 5.42
C LEU A 20 9.27 1.97 6.20
N THR A 21 9.23 1.75 7.51
CA THR A 21 8.23 2.34 8.42
C THR A 21 8.16 3.86 8.23
N GLY A 22 6.97 4.38 7.96
CA GLY A 22 6.72 5.80 7.79
C GLY A 22 7.34 6.42 6.55
N VAL A 23 7.74 5.62 5.55
CA VAL A 23 8.21 6.20 4.28
C VAL A 23 7.08 7.00 3.63
N ASP A 24 7.40 8.22 3.23
CA ASP A 24 6.51 9.08 2.46
C ASP A 24 6.83 8.92 0.97
N LEU A 25 5.90 8.32 0.23
CA LEU A 25 5.90 8.11 -1.21
C LEU A 25 4.68 8.79 -1.86
N SER A 26 4.05 9.76 -1.18
CA SER A 26 2.87 10.45 -1.70
C SER A 26 3.16 11.15 -3.03
N GLU A 27 2.17 11.22 -3.92
CA GLU A 27 2.24 11.80 -5.27
C GLU A 27 3.24 11.10 -6.20
N SER A 28 3.83 9.98 -5.78
CA SER A 28 4.86 9.30 -6.56
C SER A 28 4.29 8.40 -7.65
N THR A 29 5.13 8.09 -8.62
CA THR A 29 4.90 7.04 -9.60
C THR A 29 5.79 5.85 -9.29
N ILE A 30 5.19 4.72 -8.95
CA ILE A 30 5.88 3.50 -8.51
C ILE A 30 5.51 2.37 -9.49
N ARG A 31 6.50 1.83 -10.20
CA ARG A 31 6.28 0.78 -11.20
C ARG A 31 7.18 -0.43 -11.02
N ASP A 32 6.63 -1.63 -11.16
CA ASP A 32 7.40 -2.87 -11.14
C ASP A 32 8.29 -3.00 -9.89
N VAL A 33 7.78 -2.56 -8.74
CA VAL A 33 8.51 -2.58 -7.46
C VAL A 33 8.02 -3.73 -6.59
N ASP A 34 8.96 -4.44 -5.99
CA ASP A 34 8.67 -5.50 -5.03
C ASP A 34 8.86 -5.00 -3.58
N PHE A 35 7.77 -4.90 -2.83
CA PHE A 35 7.76 -4.64 -1.38
C PHE A 35 7.40 -5.89 -0.56
N SER A 36 7.48 -7.09 -1.13
CA SER A 36 7.04 -8.32 -0.47
C SER A 36 7.75 -8.52 0.87
N GLY A 37 6.98 -8.79 1.94
CA GLY A 37 7.50 -8.95 3.30
C GLY A 37 8.10 -7.69 3.93
N ALA A 38 8.03 -6.53 3.28
CA ALA A 38 8.54 -5.27 3.84
C ALA A 38 7.69 -4.79 5.03
N ASN A 39 8.32 -4.04 5.93
CA ASN A 39 7.61 -3.30 6.96
C ASN A 39 7.40 -1.85 6.48
N LEU A 40 6.17 -1.55 6.09
CA LEU A 40 5.67 -0.27 5.61
C LEU A 40 4.59 0.29 6.55
N ASN A 41 4.66 -0.06 7.85
CA ASN A 41 3.76 0.49 8.85
C ASN A 41 3.78 2.03 8.74
N ILE A 42 2.59 2.64 8.75
CA ILE A 42 2.36 4.09 8.63
C ILE A 42 2.99 4.76 7.40
N ALA A 43 3.28 4.00 6.32
CA ALA A 43 3.75 4.58 5.06
C ALA A 43 2.66 5.38 4.37
N LEU A 44 3.06 6.40 3.60
CA LEU A 44 2.15 7.27 2.86
C LEU A 44 2.33 7.04 1.36
N PHE A 45 1.22 6.71 0.69
CA PHE A 45 1.08 6.55 -0.76
C PHE A 45 -0.03 7.44 -1.31
N ASP A 46 -0.39 8.50 -0.58
CA ASP A 46 -1.50 9.39 -0.95
C ASP A 46 -1.27 10.00 -2.33
N ASP A 47 -2.29 10.01 -3.18
CA ASP A 47 -2.24 10.48 -4.57
C ASP A 47 -1.16 9.83 -5.46
N ALA A 48 -0.57 8.70 -5.02
CA ALA A 48 0.44 7.99 -5.81
C ALA A 48 -0.21 7.14 -6.91
N THR A 49 0.54 6.91 -8.00
CA THR A 49 0.21 5.87 -8.99
C THR A 49 1.13 4.67 -8.77
N LEU A 50 0.55 3.51 -8.46
CA LEU A 50 1.26 2.25 -8.29
C LEU A 50 0.83 1.30 -9.42
N GLU A 51 1.80 0.76 -10.16
CA GLU A 51 1.58 -0.14 -11.30
C GLU A 51 2.48 -1.37 -11.17
N ASN A 52 1.89 -2.58 -11.24
CA ASN A 52 2.62 -3.85 -11.10
C ASN A 52 3.46 -3.94 -9.81
N VAL A 53 2.89 -3.50 -8.68
CA VAL A 53 3.57 -3.50 -7.37
C VAL A 53 3.15 -4.71 -6.54
N SER A 54 4.10 -5.36 -5.86
CA SER A 54 3.78 -6.40 -4.88
C SER A 54 3.94 -5.89 -3.46
N PHE A 55 2.88 -5.99 -2.65
CA PHE A 55 2.93 -5.89 -1.19
C PHE A 55 2.80 -7.25 -0.51
N ALA A 56 2.95 -8.36 -1.23
CA ALA A 56 2.67 -9.70 -0.70
C ALA A 56 3.36 -9.95 0.66
N SER A 57 2.59 -10.36 1.67
CA SER A 57 3.08 -10.57 3.05
C SER A 57 3.73 -9.35 3.73
N ALA A 58 3.57 -8.14 3.19
CA ALA A 58 4.07 -6.92 3.80
C ALA A 58 3.20 -6.49 5.00
N ASN A 59 3.75 -5.62 5.83
CA ASN A 59 3.00 -4.94 6.89
C ASN A 59 2.71 -3.49 6.49
N LEU A 60 1.46 -3.21 6.16
CA LEU A 60 0.92 -1.88 5.83
C LEU A 60 0.00 -1.35 6.94
N THR A 61 0.19 -1.80 8.18
CA THR A 61 -0.64 -1.34 9.31
C THR A 61 -0.61 0.19 9.38
N GLY A 62 -1.76 0.84 9.33
CA GLY A 62 -1.88 2.30 9.38
C GLY A 62 -1.35 3.05 8.15
N ALA A 63 -1.06 2.36 7.04
CA ALA A 63 -0.63 3.00 5.81
C ALA A 63 -1.78 3.75 5.12
N SER A 64 -1.45 4.80 4.38
CA SER A 64 -2.42 5.65 3.68
C SER A 64 -2.25 5.52 2.17
N PHE A 65 -3.36 5.30 1.47
CA PHE A 65 -3.49 5.22 0.02
C PHE A 65 -4.59 6.18 -0.47
N VAL A 66 -4.83 7.28 0.23
CA VAL A 66 -5.93 8.19 -0.07
C VAL A 66 -5.76 8.76 -1.48
N GLY A 67 -6.78 8.62 -2.32
CA GLY A 67 -6.73 9.08 -3.72
C GLY A 67 -5.72 8.35 -4.60
N ALA A 68 -5.03 7.31 -4.10
CA ALA A 68 -4.04 6.57 -4.86
C ALA A 68 -4.70 5.77 -6.00
N ARG A 69 -3.98 5.59 -7.10
CA ARG A 69 -4.39 4.71 -8.19
C ARG A 69 -3.53 3.45 -8.19
N LEU A 70 -4.17 2.30 -8.00
CA LEU A 70 -3.56 0.98 -7.85
C LEU A 70 -3.91 0.13 -9.06
N ILE A 71 -2.92 -0.15 -9.91
CA ILE A 71 -3.06 -0.91 -11.15
C ILE A 71 -2.26 -2.20 -11.02
N ASN A 72 -2.95 -3.36 -11.05
CA ASN A 72 -2.31 -4.67 -10.92
C ASN A 72 -1.40 -4.76 -9.68
N VAL A 73 -1.93 -4.38 -8.51
CA VAL A 73 -1.21 -4.40 -7.23
C VAL A 73 -1.60 -5.64 -6.42
N SER A 74 -0.61 -6.36 -5.90
CA SER A 74 -0.85 -7.54 -5.08
C SER A 74 -0.86 -7.21 -3.59
N PHE A 75 -1.95 -7.55 -2.90
CA PHE A 75 -2.10 -7.48 -1.44
C PHE A 75 -2.18 -8.87 -0.77
N GLU A 76 -1.74 -9.93 -1.45
CA GLU A 76 -1.83 -11.31 -0.96
C GLU A 76 -1.14 -11.48 0.41
N ASN A 77 -1.90 -11.93 1.43
CA ASN A 77 -1.43 -12.08 2.81
C ASN A 77 -0.84 -10.80 3.45
N THR A 78 -1.21 -9.62 2.94
CA THR A 78 -0.70 -8.33 3.44
C THR A 78 -1.46 -7.89 4.67
N ILE A 79 -0.80 -7.34 5.69
CA ILE A 79 -1.48 -6.79 6.86
C ILE A 79 -1.95 -5.37 6.55
N LEU A 80 -3.27 -5.17 6.45
CA LEU A 80 -3.90 -3.88 6.12
C LEU A 80 -4.58 -3.22 7.32
N LYS A 81 -4.31 -3.69 8.54
CA LYS A 81 -4.94 -3.16 9.75
C LYS A 81 -4.85 -1.64 9.84
N ALA A 82 -5.98 -0.95 10.01
CA ALA A 82 -6.06 0.51 10.07
C ALA A 82 -5.52 1.23 8.82
N ALA A 83 -5.32 0.54 7.70
CA ALA A 83 -4.96 1.20 6.45
C ALA A 83 -6.17 1.94 5.87
N VAL A 84 -5.88 2.99 5.09
CA VAL A 84 -6.91 3.87 4.52
C VAL A 84 -6.78 3.87 3.00
N PHE A 85 -7.86 3.50 2.32
CA PHE A 85 -7.99 3.52 0.86
C PHE A 85 -9.05 4.51 0.37
N ASP A 86 -9.45 5.49 1.18
CA ASP A 86 -10.48 6.47 0.80
C ASP A 86 -10.20 7.09 -0.56
N ALA A 87 -11.21 7.10 -1.44
CA ALA A 87 -11.12 7.55 -2.83
C ALA A 87 -10.03 6.87 -3.70
N ALA A 88 -9.41 5.79 -3.24
CA ALA A 88 -8.44 5.05 -4.04
C ALA A 88 -9.12 4.36 -5.22
N ILE A 89 -8.45 4.34 -6.36
CA ILE A 89 -8.94 3.69 -7.58
C ILE A 89 -8.24 2.35 -7.70
N LEU A 90 -9.03 1.26 -7.73
CA LEU A 90 -8.53 -0.11 -7.87
C LEU A 90 -8.80 -0.62 -9.29
N GLU A 91 -7.74 -0.85 -10.06
CA GLU A 91 -7.77 -1.43 -11.40
C GLU A 91 -6.99 -2.75 -11.36
N ASP A 92 -7.64 -3.87 -11.69
CA ASP A 92 -7.05 -5.21 -11.59
C ASP A 92 -6.37 -5.50 -10.23
N THR A 93 -6.93 -4.93 -9.16
CA THR A 93 -6.38 -4.97 -7.80
C THR A 93 -7.46 -5.43 -6.83
N ASP A 94 -7.15 -6.45 -6.01
CA ASP A 94 -8.05 -6.98 -4.98
C ASP A 94 -7.42 -6.82 -3.58
N ILE A 95 -7.90 -5.84 -2.81
CA ILE A 95 -7.46 -5.60 -1.44
C ILE A 95 -8.03 -6.61 -0.44
N GLY A 96 -9.07 -7.37 -0.80
CA GLY A 96 -9.68 -8.42 0.03
C GLY A 96 -8.86 -9.71 0.11
N ARG A 97 -7.68 -9.75 -0.53
CA ARG A 97 -6.65 -10.79 -0.34
C ARG A 97 -5.71 -10.49 0.83
N GLY A 98 -5.79 -9.28 1.39
CA GLY A 98 -5.07 -8.87 2.59
C GLY A 98 -5.86 -9.15 3.87
N ILE A 99 -5.16 -9.10 5.00
CA ILE A 99 -5.74 -9.21 6.34
C ILE A 99 -6.23 -7.82 6.77
N SER A 100 -7.53 -7.58 6.60
CA SER A 100 -8.18 -6.30 6.86
C SER A 100 -8.81 -6.24 8.25
N CYS A 101 -8.41 -5.24 9.04
CA CYS A 101 -9.05 -4.93 10.33
C CYS A 101 -9.08 -3.43 10.57
N ASN A 102 -10.27 -2.86 10.72
CA ASN A 102 -10.49 -1.41 10.77
C ASN A 102 -9.90 -0.71 9.53
N THR A 103 -10.00 -1.35 8.35
CA THR A 103 -9.47 -0.83 7.09
C THR A 103 -10.53 0.01 6.41
N GLN A 104 -10.24 1.26 6.07
CA GLN A 104 -11.17 2.10 5.32
C GLN A 104 -11.05 1.78 3.83
N LEU A 105 -12.17 1.47 3.20
CA LEU A 105 -12.29 1.08 1.79
C LEU A 105 -12.43 2.30 0.88
N PRO A 106 -12.28 2.12 -0.46
CA PRO A 106 -12.44 3.20 -1.43
C PRO A 106 -13.75 4.01 -1.38
N ASP A 107 -14.82 3.40 -0.88
CA ASP A 107 -16.15 4.02 -0.78
C ASP A 107 -16.44 4.61 0.61
N ASP A 108 -15.39 4.87 1.41
CA ASP A 108 -15.44 5.39 2.79
C ASP A 108 -16.00 4.39 3.83
N THR A 109 -16.44 3.20 3.42
CA THR A 109 -16.86 2.18 4.39
C THR A 109 -15.66 1.55 5.09
N THR A 110 -15.87 0.97 6.28
CA THR A 110 -14.79 0.32 7.05
C THR A 110 -14.99 -1.19 7.10
N ASP A 111 -13.96 -1.94 6.69
CA ASP A 111 -13.87 -3.37 6.89
C ASP A 111 -13.23 -3.70 8.26
N SER A 112 -13.92 -4.51 9.04
CA SER A 112 -13.53 -4.96 10.38
C SER A 112 -13.61 -6.48 10.55
N THR A 113 -13.60 -7.22 9.45
CA THR A 113 -13.90 -8.66 9.44
C THR A 113 -12.75 -9.54 9.93
N GLU A 114 -11.48 -9.12 9.79
CA GLU A 114 -10.31 -9.94 10.15
C GLU A 114 -9.48 -9.33 11.29
N CYS A 115 -10.14 -8.98 12.39
CA CYS A 115 -9.51 -8.38 13.58
C CYS A 115 -8.97 -9.37 14.63
N ASN A 116 -9.00 -10.67 14.36
CA ASN A 116 -8.79 -11.75 15.34
C ASN A 116 -7.37 -12.33 15.32
#